data_AF-A0A176T9I9-F1
#
_entry.id   AF-A0A176T9I9-F1
#
_cell.length_a   1.000
_cell.length_b   1.000
_cell.length_c   1.000
_cell.angle_alpha   90.00
_cell.angle_beta   90.00
_cell.angle_gamma   90.00
#
_symmetry.space_group_name_H-M   'P 1'
#
loop_
_entity.id
_entity.type
_entity.pdbx_description
1 polymer ?
#
loop_
_entity_poly.entity_id
_entity_poly.type
_entity_poly.pdbx_seq_one_letter_code
_entity_poly.pdbx_strand_id
1 'polypeptide(L)' 'MVANSLEVHPLKNNGVLYGAIQKGKHTFQEKQKGVLKTVGIAAFTHLWILENNIWKLKRVLSYDHKPYSE' A
#
# COMPACT_ATOMS: atom_id res chain seq x y z
N MET A 1 -8.26 2.67 1.29
CA MET A 1 -7.03 3.51 1.31
C MET A 1 -7.35 4.77 2.10
N VAL A 2 -6.42 5.23 2.93
CA VAL A 2 -6.60 6.48 3.70
C VAL A 2 -6.12 7.66 2.87
N ALA A 3 -6.93 8.71 2.77
CA ALA A 3 -6.59 9.92 2.03
C ALA A 3 -5.26 10.50 2.53
N ASN A 4 -4.43 10.98 1.60
CA ASN A 4 -3.14 11.61 1.87
C ASN A 4 -2.10 10.72 2.60
N SER A 5 -2.32 9.41 2.71
CA SER A 5 -1.35 8.49 3.32
C SER A 5 -0.37 7.87 2.33
N LEU A 6 -0.61 8.02 1.02
CA LEU A 6 0.17 7.37 -0.02
C LEU A 6 1.47 8.15 -0.27
N GLU A 7 2.60 7.46 -0.11
CA GLU A 7 3.93 7.96 -0.48
C GLU A 7 4.58 6.99 -1.48
N VAL A 8 5.27 7.56 -2.46
CA VAL A 8 6.01 6.81 -3.49
C VAL A 8 7.44 7.30 -3.53
N HIS A 9 8.39 6.38 -3.34
CA HIS A 9 9.82 6.65 -3.40
C HIS A 9 10.43 5.90 -4.60
N PRO A 10 10.97 6.60 -5.62
CA PRO A 10 11.60 5.94 -6.76
C PRO A 10 12.92 5.29 -6.34
N LEU A 11 13.17 4.08 -6.84
CA LEU A 11 14.44 3.39 -6.67
C LEU A 11 15.26 3.53 -7.95
N LYS A 12 16.45 4.09 -7.81
CA LYS A 12 17.38 4.33 -8.92
C LYS A 12 18.72 3.66 -8.67
N ASN A 13 19.31 3.10 -9.71
CA ASN A 13 20.68 2.61 -9.72
C ASN A 13 21.45 3.44 -10.74
N ASN A 14 22.46 4.20 -10.31
CA ASN A 14 23.20 5.14 -11.15
C ASN A 14 22.28 6.09 -11.96
N GLY A 15 21.23 6.60 -11.32
CA GLY A 15 20.24 7.50 -11.96
C GLY A 15 19.17 6.80 -12.80
N VAL A 16 19.36 5.52 -13.15
CA VAL A 16 18.39 4.72 -13.91
C VAL A 16 17.31 4.17 -12.98
N LEU A 17 16.04 4.47 -13.27
CA LEU A 17 14.89 3.97 -12.52
C LEU A 17 14.75 2.46 -12.74
N TYR A 18 14.73 1.69 -11.65
CA TYR A 18 14.51 0.24 -11.71
C TYR A 18 13.39 -0.24 -10.79
N GLY A 19 12.84 0.64 -9.95
CA GLY A 19 11.83 0.26 -8.99
C GLY A 19 11.14 1.43 -8.31
N ALA A 20 10.20 1.12 -7.44
CA ALA A 20 9.58 2.07 -6.54
C ALA A 20 9.16 1.38 -5.24
N ILE A 21 9.30 2.09 -4.12
CA ILE A 21 8.65 1.74 -2.87
C ILE A 21 7.38 2.57 -2.77
N GLN A 22 6.24 1.91 -2.69
CA GLN A 22 4.94 2.53 -2.45
C GLN A 22 4.51 2.17 -1.04
N LYS A 23 4.24 3.14 -0.18
CA LYS A 23 3.73 2.88 1.18
C LYS A 23 2.51 3.74 1.48
N GLY A 24 1.75 3.34 2.48
CA GLY A 24 0.64 4.13 2.99
C GLY A 24 -0.22 3.35 3.95
N LYS A 25 -1.49 3.76 4.10
CA LYS A 25 -2.46 3.05 4.94
C LYS A 25 -3.69 2.62 4.15
N HIS A 26 -4.17 1.41 4.42
CA HIS A 26 -5.46 0.93 3.91
C HIS A 26 -6.43 0.65 5.06
N THR A 27 -7.72 0.70 4.73
CA THR A 27 -8.84 0.45 5.64
C THR A 27 -9.53 -0.84 5.22
N PHE A 28 -10.00 -1.59 6.20
CA PHE A 28 -10.76 -2.83 6.00
C PHE A 28 -12.24 -2.55 6.24
N GLN A 29 -13.10 -3.04 5.35
CA GLN A 29 -14.54 -2.86 5.45
C GLN A 29 -15.25 -4.20 5.54
N GLU A 30 -16.28 -4.25 6.37
CA GLU A 30 -17.15 -5.41 6.53
C GLU A 30 -18.60 -5.01 6.27
N LYS A 31 -19.37 -5.93 5.67
CA LYS A 31 -20.80 -5.74 5.45
C LYS A 31 -21.56 -6.17 6.70
N GLN A 32 -22.08 -5.21 7.45
CA GLN A 32 -22.88 -5.42 8.65
C GLN A 32 -24.32 -4.96 8.39
N LYS A 33 -25.29 -5.88 8.48
CA LYS A 33 -26.72 -5.61 8.23
C LYS A 33 -26.98 -4.89 6.89
N GLY A 34 -26.26 -5.28 5.85
CA GLY A 34 -26.40 -4.69 4.51
C GLY A 34 -25.56 -3.44 4.26
N VAL A 35 -24.97 -2.85 5.30
CA VAL A 35 -24.17 -1.61 5.21
C VAL A 35 -22.68 -1.93 5.35
N LEU A 36 -21.83 -1.35 4.50
CA LEU A 36 -20.38 -1.44 4.65
C LEU A 36 -19.92 -0.52 5.78
N LYS A 37 -19.21 -1.07 6.76
CA LYS A 37 -18.56 -0.33 7.84
C LYS A 37 -17.06 -0.54 7.80
N THR A 38 -16.30 0.52 8.02
CA THR A 38 -14.86 0.41 8.23
C THR A 38 -14.59 -0.16 9.62
N VAL A 39 -13.82 -1.24 9.69
CA VAL A 39 -13.56 -2.00 10.93
C VAL A 39 -12.09 -2.04 11.31
N GLY A 40 -11.19 -1.80 10.35
CA GLY A 40 -9.76 -1.86 10.60
C GLY A 40 -8.95 -0.89 9.76
N ILE A 41 -7.70 -0.70 10.17
CA ILE A 41 -6.67 0.04 9.45
C ILE A 41 -5.33 -0.69 9.59
N ALA A 42 -4.52 -0.66 8.55
CA ALA A 42 -3.15 -1.14 8.59
C ALA A 42 -2.24 -0.31 7.69
N ALA A 43 -0.95 -0.30 8.02
CA ALA A 43 0.09 0.21 7.16
C ALA A 43 0.44 -0.84 6.10
N PHE A 44 0.82 -0.38 4.90
CA PHE A 44 1.33 -1.26 3.85
C PHE A 44 2.61 -0.68 3.25
N THR A 45 3.44 -1.58 2.72
CA THR A 45 4.57 -1.26 1.84
C THR A 45 4.61 -2.26 0.68
N HIS A 46 4.69 -1.74 -0.54
CA HIS A 46 4.87 -2.50 -1.76
C HIS A 46 6.23 -2.18 -2.35
N LEU A 47 6.95 -3.24 -2.76
CA LEU A 47 8.11 -3.12 -3.61
C LEU A 47 7.69 -3.42 -5.05
N TRP A 48 7.83 -2.42 -5.91
CA TRP A 48 7.67 -2.55 -7.35
C TRP A 48 9.04 -2.58 -8.01
N ILE A 49 9.24 -3.50 -8.95
CA ILE A 49 10.45 -3.58 -9.80
C ILE A 49 10.02 -3.39 -11.25
N LEU A 50 10.76 -2.57 -11.98
CA LEU A 50 10.59 -2.34 -13.40
C LEU A 50 11.50 -3.31 -14.17
N GLU A 51 10.93 -4.38 -14.71
CA GLU A 51 11.66 -5.38 -15.51
C GLU A 51 11.12 -5.36 -16.93
N ASN A 52 11.99 -5.23 -17.94
CA ASN A 52 11.60 -5.15 -19.35
C ASN A 52 10.49 -4.13 -19.62
N ASN A 53 10.59 -2.96 -18.98
CA ASN A 53 9.59 -1.88 -19.04
C ASN A 53 8.20 -2.26 -18.51
N ILE A 54 8.09 -3.32 -17.71
CA ILE A 54 6.86 -3.77 -17.06
C ILE A 54 7.03 -3.70 -15.54
N TRP A 55 6.09 -3.03 -14.88
CA TRP A 55 6.05 -2.98 -13.42
C TRP A 55 5.58 -4.31 -12.85
N LYS A 56 6.40 -4.90 -11.98
CA LYS A 56 6.10 -6.14 -11.27
C LYS A 56 6.05 -5.87 -9.77
N LEU A 57 4.96 -6.27 -9.14
CA LEU A 57 4.84 -6.26 -7.69
C LEU A 57 5.70 -7.40 -7.13
N LYS A 58 6.83 -7.05 -6.51
CA LYS A 58 7.82 -8.03 -6.06
C LYS A 58 7.58 -8.48 -4.62
N ARG A 59 7.15 -7.55 -3.76
CA ARG A 59 6.85 -7.81 -2.33
C ARG A 59 5.68 -6.95 -1.88
N VAL A 60 4.90 -7.52 -0.96
CA VAL A 60 3.80 -6.86 -0.26
C VAL A 60 4.00 -7.09 1.24
N LEU A 61 4.03 -6.00 1.99
CA LEU A 61 4.01 -6.00 3.44
C LEU A 61 2.73 -5.30 3.90
N SER A 62 2.00 -5.93 4.79
CA SER A 62 0.88 -5.33 5.52
C SER A 62 1.13 -5.55 7.00
N TYR A 63 1.12 -4.49 7.79
CA TYR A 63 1.58 -4.50 9.17
C TYR A 63 0.90 -3.41 9.99
N ASP A 64 1.09 -3.45 11.32
CA ASP A 64 0.46 -2.52 12.26
C ASP A 64 -1.09 -2.53 12.14
N HIS A 65 -1.67 -3.74 12.13
CA HIS A 65 -3.12 -3.93 12.07
C HIS A 65 -3.78 -3.45 13.35
N LYS A 66 -4.74 -2.54 13.22
CA LYS A 66 -5.49 -1.96 14.33
C LYS A 66 -6.99 -1.96 14.02
N PRO A 67 -7.86 -2.08 15.04
CA PRO A 67 -9.26 -1.69 14.90
C PRO A 67 -9.35 -0.26 14.39
N TYR A 68 -10.36 0.02 13.56
CA TYR A 68 -10.65 1.39 13.14
C TYR A 68 -11.40 2.09 14.28
N SER A 69 -10.68 2.88 15.07
CA SER A 69 -11.29 3.87 15.96
C SER A 69 -11.37 5.19 15.19
N GLU A 70 -12.57 5.78 15.12
CA GLU A 70 -12.77 7.14 14.61
C GLU A 70 -11.97 8.19 15.41
#